data_AF-A0A8H4XRN4-F1
#
_entry.id   AF-A0A8H4XRN4-F1
#
_cell.length_a   1.000
_cell.length_b   1.000
_cell.length_c   1.000
_cell.angle_alpha   90.00
_cell.angle_beta   90.00
_cell.angle_gamma   90.00
#
_symmetry.space_group_name_H-M   'P 1'
#
loop_
_entity.id
_entity.type
_entity.pdbx_description
1 polymer ?
#
loop_
_entity_poly.entity_id
_entity_poly.type
_entity_poly.pdbx_seq_one_letter_code
_entity_poly.pdbx_strand_id
1 'polypeptide(L)'
;MAGLKTAFPLLALSMETMVDQIQKNFKCPPDEDAHRLIVALLNDGLAYVGRTPVAYAQDFKLPPATEANITRFAETILPAHIRKSFEADFVVKKITMFEYVQKLRRWRDKFEEKLDRRPQSQSLEVYSPRLSEFRFLKFEEVEVPGQYLLHKDKNQDFVRIDRFLPDVDLVRGIGVCHRRLKIRGLDGSIHPFAVQHPAARHCCREVRILLLFRIFNGVLAKRKESRRRNLYFHLPLMVPVAPHI
;
A
#
# COMPACT_ATOMS: atom_id res chain seq x y z
N MET A 1 -5.04 -23.56 -10.91
CA MET A 1 -6.36 -22.90 -10.90
C MET A 1 -7.49 -23.89 -11.14
N ALA A 2 -7.57 -24.59 -12.28
CA ALA A 2 -8.69 -25.50 -12.59
C ALA A 2 -8.94 -26.57 -11.51
N GLY A 3 -7.88 -27.28 -11.05
CA GLY A 3 -8.03 -28.32 -10.02
C GLY A 3 -8.54 -27.83 -8.66
N LEU A 4 -8.20 -26.60 -8.24
CA LEU A 4 -8.69 -26.02 -6.98
C LEU A 4 -10.18 -25.64 -7.12
N LYS A 5 -10.55 -25.03 -8.25
CA LYS A 5 -11.93 -24.63 -8.53
C LYS A 5 -12.88 -25.83 -8.67
N THR A 6 -12.40 -26.96 -9.16
CA THR A 6 -13.21 -28.18 -9.26
C THR A 6 -13.33 -28.91 -7.93
N ALA A 7 -12.28 -28.91 -7.10
CA ALA A 7 -12.29 -29.60 -5.81
C ALA A 7 -13.03 -28.81 -4.70
N PHE A 8 -12.88 -27.48 -4.68
CA PHE A 8 -13.48 -26.60 -3.67
C PHE A 8 -14.14 -25.38 -4.34
N PRO A 9 -15.24 -25.57 -5.10
CA PRO A 9 -15.85 -24.52 -5.90
C PRO A 9 -16.40 -23.35 -5.06
N LEU A 10 -17.02 -23.64 -3.91
CA LEU A 10 -17.67 -22.63 -3.06
C LEU A 10 -16.64 -21.77 -2.30
N LEU A 11 -15.61 -22.41 -1.74
CA LEU A 11 -14.48 -21.70 -1.14
C LEU A 11 -13.77 -20.81 -2.18
N ALA A 12 -13.46 -21.35 -3.36
CA ALA A 12 -12.82 -20.60 -4.42
C ALA A 12 -13.65 -19.37 -4.83
N LEU A 13 -14.96 -19.54 -5.02
CA LEU A 13 -15.87 -18.44 -5.36
C LEU A 13 -15.90 -17.36 -4.27
N SER A 14 -15.96 -17.75 -3.00
CA SER A 14 -15.99 -16.83 -1.86
C SER A 14 -14.68 -16.02 -1.76
N MET A 15 -13.53 -16.69 -1.92
CA MET A 15 -12.21 -16.06 -1.89
C MET A 15 -12.00 -15.13 -3.09
N GLU A 16 -12.38 -15.55 -4.30
CA GLU A 16 -12.26 -14.74 -5.51
C GLU A 16 -13.13 -13.49 -5.43
N THR A 17 -14.37 -13.62 -4.95
CA THR A 17 -15.28 -12.48 -4.77
C THR A 17 -14.71 -11.49 -3.76
N MET A 18 -14.18 -11.97 -2.64
CA MET A 18 -13.55 -11.12 -1.63
C MET A 18 -12.36 -10.35 -2.21
N VAL A 19 -11.47 -11.03 -2.91
CA VAL A 19 -10.28 -10.43 -3.55
C VAL A 19 -10.67 -9.40 -4.60
N ASP A 20 -11.64 -9.73 -5.46
CA ASP A 20 -12.11 -8.83 -6.52
C ASP A 20 -12.71 -7.54 -5.96
N GLN A 21 -13.48 -7.62 -4.86
CA GLN A 21 -14.01 -6.44 -4.19
C GLN A 21 -12.92 -5.57 -3.57
N ILE A 22 -11.87 -6.17 -2.99
CA ILE A 22 -10.72 -5.41 -2.47
C ILE A 22 -9.99 -4.72 -3.63
N GLN A 23 -9.71 -5.45 -4.71
CA GLN A 23 -8.97 -4.93 -5.86
C GLN A 23 -9.69 -3.76 -6.55
N LYS A 24 -11.01 -3.85 -6.74
CA LYS A 24 -11.79 -2.82 -7.43
C LYS A 24 -12.01 -1.57 -6.59
N ASN A 25 -12.32 -1.74 -5.31
CA ASN A 25 -12.88 -0.66 -4.49
C ASN A 25 -11.84 0.07 -3.61
N PHE A 26 -10.67 -0.54 -3.35
CA PHE A 26 -9.64 0.05 -2.49
C PHE A 26 -8.53 0.79 -3.25
N LYS A 27 -8.75 1.08 -4.54
CA LYS A 27 -7.83 1.87 -5.35
C LYS A 27 -7.68 3.29 -4.79
N CYS A 28 -6.45 3.80 -4.77
CA CYS A 28 -6.20 5.18 -4.38
C CYS A 28 -6.89 6.17 -5.34
N PRO A 29 -7.57 7.20 -4.81
CA PRO A 29 -8.15 8.25 -5.62
C PRO A 29 -7.01 9.05 -6.25
N PRO A 30 -7.27 9.72 -7.38
CA PRO A 30 -6.19 10.30 -8.17
C PRO A 30 -5.46 11.45 -7.45
N ASP A 31 -6.09 12.08 -6.46
CA ASP A 31 -5.45 13.06 -5.56
C ASP A 31 -4.33 12.43 -4.69
N GLU A 32 -4.53 11.21 -4.19
CA GLU A 32 -3.52 10.50 -3.38
C GLU A 32 -2.37 9.99 -4.24
N ASP A 33 -2.68 9.54 -5.47
CA ASP A 33 -1.67 9.20 -6.46
C ASP A 33 -0.83 10.42 -6.87
N ALA A 34 -1.47 11.58 -7.07
CA ALA A 34 -0.77 12.83 -7.34
C ALA A 34 0.17 13.21 -6.19
N HIS A 35 -0.30 13.15 -4.93
CA HIS A 35 0.54 13.37 -3.76
C HIS A 35 1.75 12.43 -3.72
N ARG A 36 1.52 11.10 -3.84
CA ARG A 36 2.58 10.08 -3.82
C ARG A 36 3.66 10.36 -4.87
N LEU A 37 3.26 10.79 -6.06
CA LEU A 37 4.18 11.04 -7.15
C LEU A 37 4.91 12.38 -7.03
N ILE A 38 4.28 13.41 -6.48
CA ILE A 38 4.97 14.65 -6.12
C ILE A 38 6.06 14.37 -5.08
N VAL A 39 5.77 13.53 -4.08
CA VAL A 39 6.78 13.08 -3.11
C VAL A 39 7.90 12.29 -3.80
N ALA A 40 7.58 11.42 -4.76
CA ALA A 40 8.60 10.70 -5.53
C ALA A 40 9.50 11.64 -6.35
N LEU A 41 8.91 12.60 -7.08
CA LEU A 41 9.66 13.62 -7.84
C LEU A 41 10.55 14.48 -6.93
N LEU A 42 10.05 14.85 -5.76
CA LEU A 42 10.81 15.59 -4.76
C LEU A 42 12.00 14.78 -4.25
N ASN A 43 11.79 13.49 -3.93
CA ASN A 43 12.87 12.61 -3.47
C ASN A 43 13.92 12.37 -4.55
N ASP A 44 13.52 12.19 -5.81
CA ASP A 44 14.45 12.07 -6.94
C ASP A 44 15.26 13.35 -7.13
N GLY A 45 14.61 14.51 -7.03
CA GLY A 45 15.28 15.81 -7.10
C GLY A 45 16.28 16.03 -5.96
N LEU A 46 15.90 15.68 -4.73
CA LEU A 46 16.78 15.75 -3.57
C LEU A 46 17.94 14.75 -3.66
N ALA A 47 17.70 13.54 -4.16
CA ALA A 47 18.75 12.54 -4.38
C ALA A 47 19.72 12.94 -5.49
N TYR A 48 19.26 13.69 -6.50
CA TYR A 48 20.15 14.29 -7.50
C TYR A 48 21.03 15.38 -6.89
N VAL A 49 20.43 16.31 -6.13
CA VAL A 49 21.17 17.36 -5.42
C VAL A 49 22.17 16.79 -4.40
N GLY A 50 21.80 15.72 -3.69
CA GLY A 50 22.70 15.05 -2.75
C GLY A 50 23.93 14.42 -3.41
N ARG A 51 23.80 13.95 -4.66
CA ARG A 51 24.94 13.43 -5.46
C ARG A 51 25.76 14.54 -6.09
N THR A 52 25.11 15.64 -6.47
CA THR A 52 25.74 16.79 -7.12
C THR A 52 25.33 18.08 -6.43
N PRO A 53 25.98 18.48 -5.32
CA PRO A 53 25.57 19.66 -4.54
C PRO A 53 25.58 20.96 -5.35
N VAL A 54 26.48 21.08 -6.34
CA VAL A 54 26.57 22.22 -7.26
C VAL A 54 25.28 22.39 -8.08
N ALA A 55 24.52 21.33 -8.28
CA ALA A 55 23.24 21.38 -8.99
C ALA A 55 22.14 22.14 -8.23
N TYR A 56 22.34 22.46 -6.94
CA TYR A 56 21.41 23.30 -6.19
C TYR A 56 21.67 24.80 -6.35
N ALA A 57 22.67 25.19 -7.15
CA ALA A 57 22.89 26.59 -7.51
C ALA A 57 21.67 27.15 -8.27
N GLN A 58 21.41 28.44 -8.08
CA GLN A 58 20.24 29.11 -8.67
C GLN A 58 20.26 29.10 -10.21
N ASP A 59 21.43 28.98 -10.84
CA ASP A 59 21.59 29.01 -12.30
C ASP A 59 21.57 27.62 -12.95
N PHE A 60 21.52 26.54 -12.15
CA PHE A 60 21.58 25.18 -12.67
C PHE A 60 20.23 24.77 -13.27
N LYS A 61 20.21 24.54 -14.58
CA LYS A 61 19.02 24.08 -15.33
C LYS A 61 18.73 22.62 -15.05
N LEU A 62 17.47 22.21 -15.16
CA LEU A 62 17.12 20.81 -14.98
C LEU A 62 17.74 19.94 -16.08
N PRO A 63 18.15 18.71 -15.75
CA PRO A 63 18.50 17.73 -16.77
C PRO A 63 17.31 17.47 -17.71
N PRO A 64 17.55 17.29 -19.02
CA PRO A 64 16.48 17.07 -20.00
C PRO A 64 15.66 15.80 -19.71
N ALA A 65 16.29 14.79 -19.08
CA ALA A 65 15.60 13.59 -18.62
C ALA A 65 14.55 13.89 -17.54
N THR A 66 14.85 14.83 -16.62
CA THR A 66 13.91 15.24 -15.56
C THR A 66 12.78 16.06 -16.15
N GLU A 67 13.06 16.97 -17.09
CA GLU A 67 12.04 17.74 -17.80
C GLU A 67 11.06 16.82 -18.55
N ALA A 68 11.58 15.84 -19.30
CA ALA A 68 10.76 14.86 -20.00
C ALA A 68 9.86 14.04 -19.05
N ASN A 69 10.39 13.66 -17.88
CA ASN A 69 9.62 12.93 -16.86
C ASN A 69 8.50 13.78 -16.26
N ILE A 70 8.74 15.08 -16.03
CA ILE A 70 7.74 16.03 -15.53
C ILE A 70 6.60 16.21 -16.54
N THR A 71 6.92 16.40 -17.83
CA THR A 71 5.91 16.55 -18.89
C THR A 71 5.06 15.29 -19.00
N ARG A 72 5.70 14.11 -19.04
CA ARG A 72 4.98 12.83 -19.06
C ARG A 72 4.07 12.66 -17.84
N PHE A 73 4.52 13.09 -16.67
CA PHE A 73 3.74 13.05 -15.42
C PHE A 73 2.49 13.94 -15.49
N ALA A 74 2.62 15.17 -15.98
CA ALA A 74 1.51 16.11 -16.13
C ALA A 74 0.39 15.58 -17.05
N GLU A 75 0.78 14.93 -18.14
CA GLU A 75 -0.16 14.39 -19.14
C GLU A 75 -0.87 13.13 -18.65
N THR A 76 -0.15 12.20 -18.01
CA THR A 76 -0.64 10.83 -17.77
C THR A 76 -1.28 10.61 -16.41
N ILE A 77 -0.89 11.37 -15.38
CA ILE A 77 -1.25 11.02 -14.00
C ILE A 77 -2.04 12.11 -13.29
N LEU A 78 -1.81 13.39 -13.62
CA LEU A 78 -2.51 14.47 -12.95
C LEU A 78 -3.99 14.58 -13.40
N PRO A 79 -4.92 14.72 -12.45
CA PRO A 79 -6.31 15.07 -12.73
C PRO A 79 -6.42 16.37 -13.52
N ALA A 80 -7.43 16.46 -14.39
CA ALA A 80 -7.65 17.63 -15.24
C ALA A 80 -7.72 18.96 -14.47
N HIS A 81 -8.24 18.95 -13.24
CA HIS A 81 -8.36 20.13 -12.39
C HIS A 81 -7.03 20.60 -11.76
N ILE A 82 -6.05 19.71 -11.61
CA ILE A 82 -4.70 20.03 -11.08
C ILE A 82 -3.70 20.26 -12.23
N ARG A 83 -3.91 19.59 -13.37
CA ARG A 83 -3.00 19.61 -14.51
C ARG A 83 -2.64 21.02 -14.95
N LYS A 84 -3.63 21.90 -15.13
CA LYS A 84 -3.41 23.27 -15.62
C LYS A 84 -2.48 24.09 -14.71
N SER A 85 -2.64 23.99 -13.40
CA SER A 85 -1.79 24.72 -12.45
C SER A 85 -0.39 24.12 -12.35
N PHE A 86 -0.27 22.79 -12.46
CA PHE A 86 1.02 22.12 -12.48
C PHE A 86 1.81 22.42 -13.75
N GLU A 87 1.18 22.39 -14.93
CA GLU A 87 1.81 22.72 -16.21
C GLU A 87 2.32 24.17 -16.24
N ALA A 88 1.53 25.11 -15.72
CA ALA A 88 1.96 26.50 -15.58
C ALA A 88 3.22 26.65 -14.72
N ASP A 89 3.33 25.83 -13.66
CA ASP A 89 4.43 25.92 -12.71
C ASP A 89 5.73 25.25 -13.18
N PHE A 90 5.63 24.16 -13.95
CA PHE A 90 6.75 23.28 -14.26
C PHE A 90 7.07 23.12 -15.76
N VAL A 91 6.08 23.31 -16.65
CA VAL A 91 6.25 23.04 -18.10
C VAL A 91 6.37 24.33 -18.91
N VAL A 92 5.54 25.33 -18.60
CA VAL A 92 5.53 26.61 -19.35
C VAL A 92 6.76 27.47 -19.03
N LYS A 93 7.16 27.53 -17.76
CA LYS A 93 8.36 28.24 -17.32
C LYS A 93 9.52 27.25 -17.22
N LYS A 94 10.64 27.52 -17.91
CA LYS A 94 11.90 26.83 -17.64
C LYS A 94 12.38 27.21 -16.24
N ILE A 95 12.25 26.28 -15.32
CA ILE A 95 12.63 26.43 -13.92
C ILE A 95 14.07 25.95 -13.70
N THR A 96 14.71 26.42 -12.65
CA THR A 96 16.02 25.95 -12.20
C THR A 96 15.84 24.86 -11.15
N MET A 97 16.89 24.09 -10.87
CA MET A 97 16.81 23.00 -9.89
C MET A 97 16.41 23.49 -8.49
N PHE A 98 16.86 24.69 -8.11
CA PHE A 98 16.45 25.35 -6.87
C PHE A 98 14.94 25.65 -6.85
N GLU A 99 14.43 26.31 -7.91
CA GLU A 99 13.00 26.63 -8.05
C GLU A 99 12.15 25.35 -8.07
N TYR A 100 12.63 24.30 -8.74
CA TYR A 100 11.97 22.99 -8.82
C TYR A 100 11.72 22.37 -7.44
N VAL A 101 12.77 22.27 -6.61
CA VAL A 101 12.66 21.69 -5.27
C VAL A 101 11.77 22.54 -4.37
N GLN A 102 11.90 23.87 -4.44
CA GLN A 102 11.08 24.80 -3.66
C GLN A 102 9.59 24.68 -4.02
N LYS A 103 9.26 24.65 -5.32
CA LYS A 103 7.88 24.48 -5.78
C LYS A 103 7.31 23.12 -5.39
N LEU A 104 8.07 22.03 -5.58
CA LEU A 104 7.60 20.70 -5.19
C LEU A 104 7.32 20.56 -3.69
N ARG A 105 8.11 21.21 -2.83
CA ARG A 105 7.82 21.28 -1.38
C ARG A 105 6.47 21.95 -1.11
N ARG A 106 6.23 23.14 -1.70
CA ARG A 106 4.94 23.85 -1.55
C ARG A 106 3.77 23.03 -2.07
N TRP A 107 3.96 22.34 -3.18
CA TRP A 107 2.95 21.45 -3.75
C TRP A 107 2.66 20.27 -2.83
N ARG A 108 3.68 19.60 -2.30
CA ARG A 108 3.52 18.54 -1.29
C ARG A 108 2.73 19.06 -0.09
N ASP A 109 3.13 20.19 0.48
CA ASP A 109 2.48 20.73 1.69
C ASP A 109 1.00 21.04 1.46
N LYS A 110 0.64 21.61 0.29
CA LYS A 110 -0.76 21.83 -0.12
C LYS A 110 -1.56 20.53 -0.27
N PHE A 111 -0.94 19.49 -0.82
CA PHE A 111 -1.60 18.19 -0.95
C PHE A 111 -1.78 17.52 0.41
N GLU A 112 -0.76 17.57 1.27
CA GLU A 112 -0.85 17.05 2.64
C GLU A 112 -1.98 17.74 3.41
N GLU A 113 -2.07 19.08 3.35
CA GLU A 113 -3.15 19.82 4.00
C GLU A 113 -4.53 19.44 3.45
N LYS A 114 -4.67 19.26 2.13
CA LYS A 114 -5.93 18.83 1.51
C LYS A 114 -6.32 17.41 1.95
N LEU A 115 -5.34 16.50 2.06
CA LEU A 115 -5.56 15.12 2.47
C LEU A 115 -5.88 15.01 3.96
N ASP A 116 -5.23 15.81 4.81
CA ASP A 116 -5.43 15.81 6.26
C ASP A 116 -6.81 16.37 6.67
N ARG A 117 -7.43 17.20 5.82
CA ARG A 117 -8.82 17.66 6.00
C ARG A 117 -9.88 16.57 5.76
N ARG A 118 -9.50 15.42 5.18
CA ARG A 118 -10.46 14.33 4.89
C ARG A 118 -10.83 13.57 6.17
N PRO A 119 -12.04 13.00 6.23
CA PRO A 119 -12.40 12.12 7.34
C PRO A 119 -11.46 10.89 7.37
N GLN A 120 -10.83 10.68 8.52
CA GLN A 120 -9.88 9.57 8.74
C GLN A 120 -10.56 8.20 8.88
N SER A 121 -11.88 8.17 9.07
CA SER A 121 -12.68 6.95 9.06
C SER A 121 -13.84 7.11 8.09
N GLN A 122 -14.11 6.06 7.33
CA GLN A 122 -15.21 5.98 6.37
C GLN A 122 -15.87 4.61 6.44
N SER A 123 -17.18 4.57 6.19
CA SER A 123 -17.94 3.31 6.20
C SER A 123 -17.52 2.41 5.03
N LEU A 124 -17.33 1.12 5.32
CA LEU A 124 -17.02 0.06 4.37
C LEU A 124 -18.12 -0.09 3.33
N GLU A 125 -19.37 0.20 3.68
CA GLU A 125 -20.51 0.16 2.75
C GLU A 125 -20.35 1.15 1.59
N VAL A 126 -19.68 2.30 1.82
CA VAL A 126 -19.39 3.29 0.78
C VAL A 126 -18.36 2.75 -0.22
N TYR A 127 -17.45 1.88 0.24
CA TYR A 127 -16.43 1.26 -0.61
C TYR A 127 -16.98 0.02 -1.31
N SER A 128 -17.52 -0.93 -0.54
CA SER A 128 -17.97 -2.21 -1.03
C SER A 128 -19.10 -2.77 -0.16
N PRO A 129 -20.36 -2.64 -0.61
CA PRO A 129 -21.52 -3.26 0.05
C PRO A 129 -21.38 -4.78 0.17
N ARG A 130 -20.68 -5.42 -0.78
CA ARG A 130 -20.45 -6.87 -0.75
C ARG A 130 -19.52 -7.31 0.38
N LEU A 131 -18.53 -6.48 0.75
CA LEU A 131 -17.63 -6.81 1.86
C LEU A 131 -18.29 -6.56 3.22
N SER A 132 -19.15 -5.54 3.35
CA SER A 132 -19.93 -5.34 4.58
C SER A 132 -20.91 -6.49 4.82
N GLU A 133 -21.55 -6.98 3.75
CA GLU A 133 -22.48 -8.12 3.78
C GLU A 133 -21.79 -9.50 3.67
N PHE A 134 -20.45 -9.54 3.70
CA PHE A 134 -19.68 -10.78 3.50
C PHE A 134 -20.11 -11.92 4.43
N ARG A 135 -20.53 -11.60 5.66
CA ARG A 135 -21.02 -12.58 6.63
C ARG A 135 -22.20 -13.39 6.10
N PHE A 136 -23.08 -12.77 5.32
CA PHE A 136 -24.30 -13.38 4.79
C PHE A 136 -24.08 -13.95 3.39
N LEU A 137 -23.14 -13.39 2.63
CA LEU A 137 -22.85 -13.80 1.25
C LEU A 137 -21.78 -14.90 1.13
N LYS A 138 -21.06 -15.23 2.21
CA LYS A 138 -20.05 -16.30 2.19
C LYS A 138 -20.71 -17.67 2.06
N PHE A 139 -20.23 -18.48 1.11
CA PHE A 139 -20.73 -19.84 0.89
C PHE A 139 -20.03 -20.86 1.78
N GLU A 140 -18.79 -20.59 2.17
CA GLU A 140 -17.97 -21.46 3.01
C GLU A 140 -17.13 -20.61 3.97
N GLU A 141 -16.65 -21.22 5.04
CA GLU A 141 -15.83 -20.52 6.02
C GLU A 141 -14.42 -20.24 5.47
N VAL A 142 -14.06 -18.95 5.44
CA VAL A 142 -12.77 -18.48 4.96
C VAL A 142 -11.87 -18.17 6.16
N GLU A 143 -10.63 -18.65 6.14
CA GLU A 143 -9.64 -18.34 7.17
C GLU A 143 -9.05 -16.94 7.00
N VAL A 144 -8.67 -16.29 8.10
CA VAL A 144 -8.02 -14.97 8.05
C VAL A 144 -6.70 -15.09 7.26
N PRO A 145 -6.48 -14.24 6.24
CA PRO A 145 -5.30 -14.34 5.38
C PRO A 145 -3.98 -14.22 6.13
N GLY A 146 -2.98 -14.97 5.70
CA GLY A 146 -1.60 -14.87 6.22
C GLY A 146 -1.28 -15.81 7.38
N GLN A 147 -2.26 -16.54 7.94
CA GLN A 147 -2.00 -17.51 9.01
C GLN A 147 -1.08 -18.66 8.57
N TYR A 148 -1.20 -19.13 7.33
CA TYR A 148 -0.29 -20.13 6.75
C TYR A 148 1.15 -19.66 6.59
N LEU A 149 1.40 -18.35 6.65
CA LEU A 149 2.77 -17.84 6.65
C LEU A 149 3.44 -18.07 8.00
N LEU A 150 2.66 -18.24 9.07
CA LEU A 150 3.16 -18.62 10.39
C LEU A 150 3.44 -20.12 10.36
N HIS A 151 4.63 -20.52 10.83
CA HIS A 151 5.02 -21.93 10.90
C HIS A 151 4.32 -22.61 12.09
N LYS A 152 3.00 -22.76 11.99
CA LYS A 152 2.17 -23.53 12.92
C LYS A 152 1.99 -24.94 12.36
N ASP A 153 2.10 -25.95 13.21
CA ASP A 153 2.06 -27.36 12.80
C ASP A 153 0.65 -27.83 12.40
N LYS A 154 -0.40 -27.18 12.90
CA LYS A 154 -1.80 -27.54 12.66
C LYS A 154 -2.61 -26.33 12.20
N ASN A 155 -3.61 -26.59 11.36
CA ASN A 155 -4.58 -25.59 10.87
C ASN A 155 -5.89 -25.55 11.68
N GLN A 156 -6.09 -26.49 12.61
CA GLN A 156 -7.32 -26.57 13.41
C GLN A 156 -7.57 -25.31 14.26
N ASP A 157 -6.50 -24.64 14.69
CA ASP A 157 -6.54 -23.42 15.49
C ASP A 157 -6.57 -22.14 14.65
N PHE A 158 -6.81 -22.24 13.33
CA PHE A 158 -6.81 -21.07 12.46
C PHE A 158 -8.10 -20.29 12.64
N VAL A 159 -7.93 -18.98 12.82
CA VAL A 159 -9.04 -18.06 13.00
C VAL A 159 -9.76 -17.91 11.66
N ARG A 160 -11.07 -18.12 11.68
CA ARG A 160 -11.94 -17.93 10.51
C ARG A 160 -12.59 -16.56 10.56
N ILE A 161 -12.87 -16.01 9.37
CA ILE A 161 -13.49 -14.70 9.22
C ILE A 161 -14.96 -14.79 9.65
N ASP A 162 -15.33 -14.02 10.67
CA ASP A 162 -16.74 -13.78 11.01
C ASP A 162 -17.32 -12.76 10.03
N ARG A 163 -16.77 -11.55 10.06
CA ARG A 163 -17.20 -10.39 9.26
C ARG A 163 -16.09 -9.35 9.10
N PHE A 164 -16.25 -8.46 8.14
CA PHE A 164 -15.48 -7.22 8.07
C PHE A 164 -16.11 -6.17 8.99
N LEU A 165 -15.29 -5.37 9.66
CA LEU A 165 -15.79 -4.24 10.44
C LEU A 165 -16.20 -3.09 9.51
N PRO A 166 -17.25 -2.33 9.86
CA PRO A 166 -17.78 -1.28 9.02
C PRO A 166 -16.83 -0.09 8.92
N ASP A 167 -15.94 0.14 9.87
CA ASP A 167 -15.05 1.30 9.85
C ASP A 167 -13.74 0.98 9.11
N VAL A 168 -13.51 1.67 7.99
CA VAL A 168 -12.24 1.66 7.25
C VAL A 168 -11.46 2.92 7.59
N ASP A 169 -10.25 2.74 8.13
CA ASP A 169 -9.41 3.88 8.45
C ASP A 169 -8.62 4.31 7.21
N LEU A 170 -8.62 5.60 6.88
CA LEU A 170 -7.76 6.22 5.89
C LEU A 170 -6.48 6.70 6.59
N VAL A 171 -5.35 6.06 6.29
CA VAL A 171 -4.07 6.36 6.92
C VAL A 171 -3.14 7.03 5.91
N ARG A 172 -2.85 8.31 6.13
CA ARG A 172 -1.81 9.04 5.41
C ARG A 172 -0.44 8.79 6.05
N GLY A 173 0.48 8.21 5.29
CA GLY A 173 1.90 8.13 5.64
C GLY A 173 2.71 9.29 5.06
N ILE A 174 4.03 9.24 5.24
CA ILE A 174 4.97 10.30 4.80
C ILE A 174 5.03 10.43 3.26
N GLY A 175 4.69 9.37 2.52
CA GLY A 175 4.69 9.42 1.05
C GLY A 175 3.63 8.55 0.39
N VAL A 176 2.87 7.76 1.16
CA VAL A 176 1.86 6.83 0.64
C VAL A 176 0.64 6.90 1.55
N CYS A 177 -0.54 6.96 0.95
CA CYS A 177 -1.80 6.77 1.63
C CYS A 177 -2.23 5.31 1.47
N HIS A 178 -2.79 4.72 2.52
CA HIS A 178 -3.36 3.40 2.45
C HIS A 178 -4.64 3.33 3.27
N ARG A 179 -5.45 2.32 2.99
CA ARG A 179 -6.68 2.05 3.71
C ARG A 179 -6.46 0.87 4.64
N ARG A 180 -6.92 0.97 5.88
CA ARG A 180 -6.84 -0.10 6.87
C ARG A 180 -8.21 -0.73 7.05
N LEU A 181 -8.34 -1.95 6.57
CA LEU A 181 -9.52 -2.79 6.73
C LEU A 181 -9.35 -3.62 8.00
N LYS A 182 -10.40 -3.78 8.80
CA LYS A 182 -10.37 -4.61 10.01
C LYS A 182 -11.26 -5.83 9.79
N ILE A 183 -10.69 -7.00 10.02
CA ILE A 183 -11.38 -8.29 9.93
C ILE A 183 -11.63 -8.80 11.34
N ARG A 184 -12.87 -9.16 11.65
CA ARG A 184 -13.21 -9.82 12.91
C ARG A 184 -13.17 -11.34 12.72
N GLY A 185 -12.42 -12.01 13.58
CA GLY A 185 -12.39 -13.46 13.68
C GLY A 185 -13.61 -14.04 14.40
N LEU A 186 -13.92 -15.31 14.16
CA LEU A 186 -14.96 -16.04 14.92
C LEU A 186 -14.62 -16.15 16.43
N ASP A 187 -13.34 -16.09 16.78
CA ASP A 187 -12.85 -16.03 18.16
C ASP A 187 -13.02 -14.64 18.81
N GLY A 188 -13.52 -13.65 18.06
CA GLY A 188 -13.70 -12.27 18.49
C GLY A 188 -12.45 -11.39 18.33
N SER A 189 -11.32 -11.95 17.87
CA SER A 189 -10.11 -11.18 17.61
C SER A 189 -10.30 -10.22 16.42
N ILE A 190 -9.55 -9.12 16.42
CA ILE A 190 -9.61 -8.10 15.36
C ILE A 190 -8.26 -8.03 14.66
N HIS A 191 -8.26 -8.29 13.36
CA HIS A 191 -7.07 -8.29 12.51
C HIS A 191 -7.10 -7.10 11.55
N PRO A 192 -6.33 -6.04 11.81
CA PRO A 192 -6.18 -4.92 10.88
C PRO A 192 -5.23 -5.28 9.73
N PHE A 193 -5.67 -5.04 8.50
CA PHE A 193 -4.89 -5.19 7.28
C PHE A 193 -4.76 -3.85 6.57
N ALA A 194 -3.53 -3.45 6.23
CA ALA A 194 -3.26 -2.30 5.40
C ALA A 194 -3.31 -2.73 3.92
N VAL A 195 -4.28 -2.20 3.17
CA VAL A 195 -4.39 -2.44 1.73
C VAL A 195 -3.48 -1.45 1.01
N GLN A 196 -2.41 -1.97 0.42
CA GLN A 196 -1.43 -1.17 -0.33
C GLN A 196 -1.76 -1.21 -1.82
N HIS A 197 -2.20 -0.08 -2.36
CA HIS A 197 -2.47 0.04 -3.80
C HIS A 197 -1.96 1.40 -4.29
N PRO A 198 -0.86 1.50 -5.04
CA PRO A 198 -0.08 0.41 -5.62
C PRO A 198 0.97 -0.17 -4.65
N ALA A 199 1.12 -1.49 -4.64
CA ALA A 199 2.24 -2.16 -3.99
C ALA A 199 3.56 -1.89 -4.73
N ALA A 200 4.68 -1.87 -4.00
CA ALA A 200 6.00 -1.68 -4.59
C ALA A 200 6.40 -2.87 -5.48
N ARG A 201 7.05 -2.61 -6.62
CA ARG A 201 7.45 -3.67 -7.59
C ARG A 201 8.35 -4.76 -6.99
N HIS A 202 9.05 -4.46 -5.90
CA HIS A 202 9.96 -5.40 -5.22
C HIS A 202 9.30 -6.16 -4.06
N CYS A 203 7.97 -6.03 -3.87
CA CYS A 203 7.23 -6.73 -2.81
C CYS A 203 7.50 -8.24 -2.81
N CYS A 204 7.56 -8.88 -3.98
CA CYS A 204 7.88 -10.30 -4.10
C CYS A 204 9.26 -10.67 -3.49
N ARG A 205 10.26 -9.78 -3.63
CA ARG A 205 11.59 -9.99 -3.05
C ARG A 205 11.54 -9.85 -1.53
N GLU A 206 10.81 -8.87 -1.03
CA GLU A 206 10.63 -8.65 0.41
C GLU A 206 9.93 -9.83 1.08
N VAL A 207 8.86 -10.34 0.48
CA VAL A 207 8.12 -11.52 0.99
C VAL A 207 9.04 -12.73 1.13
N ARG A 208 9.96 -12.97 0.19
CA ARG A 208 10.95 -14.07 0.28
C ARG A 208 11.93 -13.88 1.43
N ILE A 209 12.40 -12.65 1.65
CA ILE A 209 13.29 -12.33 2.78
C ILE A 209 12.56 -12.52 4.11
N LEU A 210 11.31 -12.07 4.22
CA LEU A 210 10.48 -12.27 5.40
C LEU A 210 10.27 -13.77 5.68
N LEU A 211 10.03 -14.58 4.64
CA LEU A 211 9.90 -16.02 4.78
C LEU A 211 11.19 -16.66 5.33
N LEU A 212 12.36 -16.25 4.82
CA LEU A 212 13.66 -16.73 5.31
C LEU A 212 13.85 -16.43 6.81
N PHE A 213 13.61 -15.19 7.23
CA PHE A 213 13.72 -14.84 8.64
C PHE A 213 12.70 -15.57 9.52
N ARG A 214 11.53 -15.92 8.96
CA ARG A 214 10.54 -16.73 9.68
C ARG A 214 10.98 -18.19 9.85
N ILE A 215 11.69 -18.76 8.88
CA ILE A 215 12.39 -20.05 9.04
C ILE A 215 13.42 -19.95 10.17
N PHE A 216 14.19 -18.87 10.24
CA PHE A 216 15.17 -18.68 11.31
C PHE A 216 14.52 -18.62 12.71
N ASN A 217 13.32 -18.05 12.84
CA ASN A 217 12.58 -18.10 14.11
C ASN A 217 12.31 -19.53 14.58
N GLY A 218 12.01 -20.45 13.66
CA GLY A 218 11.85 -21.88 13.99
C GLY A 218 13.14 -22.51 14.53
N VAL A 219 14.31 -22.08 14.05
CA VAL A 219 15.62 -22.53 14.57
C VAL A 219 15.92 -21.89 15.92
N LEU A 220 15.68 -20.58 16.06
CA LEU A 220 15.92 -19.83 17.30
C LEU A 220 15.08 -20.38 18.46
N ALA A 221 13.83 -20.75 18.22
CA ALA A 221 12.96 -21.35 19.22
C ALA A 221 13.51 -22.68 19.81
N LYS A 222 14.33 -23.41 19.03
CA LYS A 222 14.97 -24.66 19.45
C LYS A 222 16.29 -24.45 20.19
N ARG A 223 16.92 -23.26 20.10
CA ARG A 223 18.22 -22.97 20.74
C ARG A 223 18.01 -22.43 22.16
N LYS A 224 18.67 -23.07 23.14
CA LYS A 224 18.55 -22.74 24.57
C LYS A 224 18.79 -21.25 24.88
N GLU A 225 19.90 -20.69 24.39
CA GLU A 225 20.27 -19.30 24.67
C GLU A 225 19.28 -18.30 24.08
N SER A 226 18.85 -18.51 22.83
CA SER A 226 17.86 -17.66 22.17
C SER A 226 16.49 -17.75 22.86
N ARG A 227 16.05 -18.97 23.21
CA ARG A 227 14.77 -19.19 23.88
C ARG A 227 14.73 -18.60 25.28
N ARG A 228 15.81 -18.76 26.05
CA ARG A 228 15.94 -18.16 27.40
C ARG A 228 15.82 -16.63 27.37
N ARG A 229 16.28 -16.02 26.27
CA ARG A 229 16.26 -14.56 26.05
C ARG A 229 15.04 -14.10 25.23
N ASN A 230 14.13 -15.01 24.89
CA ASN A 230 12.98 -14.76 24.02
C ASN A 230 13.34 -14.03 22.72
N LEU A 231 14.43 -14.44 22.06
CA LEU A 231 14.90 -13.82 20.83
C LEU A 231 14.14 -14.38 19.63
N TYR A 232 13.48 -13.50 18.89
CA TYR A 232 12.87 -13.80 17.60
C TYR A 232 12.87 -12.55 16.71
N PHE A 233 12.87 -12.76 15.41
CA PHE A 233 12.61 -11.70 14.44
C PHE A 233 11.12 -11.37 14.44
N HIS A 234 10.77 -10.13 14.79
CA HIS A 234 9.41 -9.63 14.62
C HIS A 234 9.20 -9.27 13.14
N LEU A 235 8.36 -10.03 12.45
CA LEU A 235 8.17 -9.94 11.00
C LEU A 235 6.71 -9.66 10.68
N PRO A 236 6.42 -8.68 9.80
CA PRO A 236 5.06 -8.44 9.35
C PRO A 236 4.50 -9.64 8.55
N LEU A 237 3.17 -9.71 8.48
CA LEU A 237 2.47 -10.62 7.58
C LEU A 237 2.08 -9.83 6.34
N MET A 238 2.62 -10.23 5.19
CA MET A 238 2.33 -9.64 3.90
C MET A 238 1.72 -10.74 3.02
N VAL A 239 0.49 -10.53 2.57
CA VAL A 239 -0.23 -11.48 1.71
C VAL A 239 -0.44 -10.80 0.37
N PRO A 240 0.32 -11.16 -0.67
CA PRO A 240 0.09 -10.59 -2.00
C PRO A 240 -1.24 -11.12 -2.53
N VAL A 241 -2.11 -10.21 -2.94
CA VAL A 241 -3.44 -10.54 -3.45
C VAL A 241 -3.44 -10.48 -4.98
N ALA A 242 -2.75 -9.47 -5.52
CA ALA A 242 -2.52 -9.30 -6.95
C ALA A 242 -1.09 -8.79 -7.18
N PRO A 243 -0.53 -8.83 -8.40
CA PRO A 243 0.83 -8.33 -8.65
C PRO A 243 1.06 -6.85 -8.26
N HIS A 244 -0.01 -6.09 -8.06
CA HIS A 244 0.00 -4.66 -7.74
C HIS A 244 -0.66 -4.33 -6.39
N ILE A 245 -1.06 -5.35 -5.60
CA ILE A 245 -1.76 -5.23 -4.31
C ILE A 245 -1.22 -6.24 -3.29
#